data_AF-A0A2Z6SAX3-F1
#
_entry.id   AF-A0A2Z6SAX3-F1
#
_cell.length_a   1.000
_cell.length_b   1.000
_cell.length_c   1.000
_cell.angle_alpha   90.00
_cell.angle_beta   90.00
_cell.angle_gamma   90.00
#
_symmetry.space_group_name_H-M   'P 1'
#
loop_
_entity.id
_entity.type
_entity.pdbx_description
1 polymer ?
#
loop_
_entity_poly.entity_id
_entity_poly.type
_entity_poly.pdbx_seq_one_letter_code
_entity_poly.pdbx_strand_id
1 'polypeptide(L)'
;MVEDSVTKLLQTLQNPAPQYVLGSVPAIATIGAAPDSGLINKLLWILRCLGCPFTGLFYSCNISKDPIAMSTYWLTSDHFMKNGYKVPYRPFGHHTMEIAVDEQEKVVIKLLKECIAEASVLDRLSSLASAYYIFLGILSGLTKAIRIGPCTGEDWPYLPLALAWTLPAIYKRVSGGRMVVNDPRHALENKYLVVRDLPHNKRSAQDAQVLITFVLFSVVIPWMAVLLAYFTRPVGYGCRSKYLTVLASIWSFNSLIAYISHFLGEKFVEGNRFVHGWHCLCGVIIFILLILLGLLSHTPSWWADLFGEHCGVTCFDK
;
A
#
# COMPACT_ATOMS: atom_id res chain seq x y z
N MET A 1 26.34 -8.97 32.97
CA MET A 1 26.67 -8.53 31.60
C MET A 1 26.04 -7.16 31.41
N VAL A 2 26.85 -6.14 31.15
CA VAL A 2 26.35 -4.79 30.83
C VAL A 2 25.73 -4.90 29.44
N GLU A 3 24.42 -4.69 29.32
CA GLU A 3 23.76 -4.60 28.02
C GLU A 3 24.33 -3.42 27.26
N ASP A 4 24.91 -3.69 26.09
CA ASP A 4 25.51 -2.68 25.24
C ASP A 4 24.42 -1.72 24.72
N SER A 5 24.74 -0.42 24.52
CA SER A 5 23.72 0.59 24.21
C SER A 5 22.96 0.29 22.92
N VAL A 6 23.59 -0.43 22.00
CA VAL A 6 23.02 -0.92 20.74
C VAL A 6 21.97 -2.00 20.99
N THR A 7 22.24 -2.93 21.91
CA THR A 7 21.29 -3.98 22.29
C THR A 7 20.06 -3.39 22.97
N LYS A 8 20.26 -2.40 23.83
CA LYS A 8 19.18 -1.67 24.51
C LYS A 8 18.34 -0.83 23.52
N LEU A 9 19.00 -0.21 22.53
CA LEU A 9 18.33 0.47 21.43
C LEU A 9 17.51 -0.50 20.58
N LEU A 10 18.06 -1.65 20.20
CA LEU A 10 17.37 -2.68 19.42
C LEU A 10 16.14 -3.22 20.16
N GLN A 11 16.25 -3.54 21.46
CA GLN A 11 15.12 -3.92 22.31
C GLN A 11 14.07 -2.80 22.40
N THR A 12 14.51 -1.54 22.51
CA THR A 12 13.60 -0.39 22.55
C THR A 12 12.88 -0.20 21.21
N LEU A 13 13.56 -0.42 20.09
CA LEU A 13 12.98 -0.35 18.74
C LEU A 13 12.01 -1.50 18.49
N GLN A 14 12.16 -2.64 19.17
CA GLN A 14 11.21 -3.76 19.13
C GLN A 14 9.92 -3.48 19.92
N ASN A 15 9.82 -2.39 20.68
CA ASN A 15 8.56 -2.02 21.31
C ASN A 15 7.45 -1.74 20.27
N PRO A 16 6.18 -2.11 20.54
CA PRO A 16 5.07 -1.90 19.61
C PRO A 16 4.82 -0.43 19.23
N ALA A 17 5.12 0.51 20.13
CA ALA A 17 4.94 1.95 19.88
C ALA A 17 5.87 2.48 18.77
N PRO A 18 7.21 2.29 18.82
CA PRO A 18 8.10 2.58 17.70
C PRO A 18 7.69 1.88 16.39
N GLN A 19 7.25 0.61 16.46
CA GLN A 19 6.78 -0.10 15.27
C GLN A 19 5.54 0.55 14.63
N TYR A 20 4.60 1.05 15.43
CA TYR A 20 3.43 1.76 14.93
C TYR A 20 3.80 3.12 14.31
N VAL A 21 4.55 3.93 15.06
CA VAL A 21 4.85 5.33 14.70
C VAL A 21 5.85 5.42 13.55
N LEU A 22 6.89 4.58 13.56
CA LEU A 22 7.97 4.63 12.57
C LEU A 22 7.83 3.55 11.50
N GLY A 23 7.16 2.44 11.81
CA GLY A 23 6.92 1.35 10.88
C GLY A 23 5.66 1.55 10.05
N SER A 24 4.50 1.61 10.70
CA SER A 24 3.20 1.55 10.04
C SER A 24 2.72 2.89 9.49
N VAL A 25 2.80 3.97 10.25
CA VAL A 25 2.27 5.28 9.84
C VAL A 25 2.90 5.80 8.55
N PRO A 26 4.24 5.80 8.36
CA PRO A 26 4.82 6.30 7.13
C PRO A 26 4.54 5.39 5.93
N ALA A 27 4.41 4.07 6.14
CA ALA A 27 3.99 3.15 5.09
C ALA A 27 2.57 3.48 4.59
N ILE A 28 1.63 3.69 5.51
CA ILE A 28 0.24 4.08 5.23
C ILE A 28 0.19 5.45 4.52
N ALA A 29 0.97 6.42 5.00
CA ALA A 29 1.07 7.73 4.36
C ALA A 29 1.66 7.64 2.94
N THR A 30 2.63 6.75 2.72
CA THR A 30 3.30 6.58 1.42
C THR A 30 2.33 6.05 0.35
N ILE A 31 1.51 5.04 0.67
CA ILE A 31 0.51 4.49 -0.26
C ILE A 31 -0.66 5.44 -0.52
N GLY A 32 -0.96 6.32 0.44
CA GLY A 32 -2.04 7.30 0.34
C GLY A 32 -1.57 8.69 -0.14
N ALA A 33 -0.38 8.81 -0.69
CA ALA A 33 0.11 10.07 -1.23
C ALA A 33 -0.70 10.47 -2.48
N ALA A 34 -1.47 11.55 -2.37
CA ALA A 34 -2.29 12.11 -3.45
C ALA A 34 -2.11 13.64 -3.56
N PRO A 35 -2.33 14.21 -4.76
CA PRO A 35 -2.20 15.64 -5.01
C PRO A 35 -3.45 16.44 -4.60
N ASP A 36 -4.50 15.79 -4.09
CA ASP A 36 -5.72 16.44 -3.64
C ASP A 36 -5.43 17.57 -2.64
N SER A 37 -6.15 18.68 -2.77
CA SER A 37 -6.10 19.76 -1.79
C SER A 37 -6.98 19.42 -0.57
N GLY A 38 -6.55 19.89 0.61
CA GLY A 38 -7.27 19.71 1.86
C GLY A 38 -6.97 18.41 2.60
N LEU A 39 -6.99 18.47 3.94
CA LEU A 39 -6.68 17.34 4.81
C LEU A 39 -7.69 16.20 4.67
N ILE A 40 -8.98 16.53 4.57
CA ILE A 40 -10.06 15.52 4.52
C ILE A 40 -9.94 14.65 3.27
N ASN A 41 -9.73 15.25 2.10
CA ASN A 41 -9.60 14.51 0.84
C ASN A 41 -8.38 13.57 0.87
N LYS A 42 -7.25 14.07 1.39
CA LYS A 42 -6.05 13.23 1.58
C LYS A 42 -6.30 12.08 2.55
N LEU A 43 -6.98 12.32 3.66
CA LEU A 43 -7.33 11.26 4.62
C LEU A 43 -8.27 10.23 4.01
N LEU A 44 -9.29 10.66 3.25
CA LEU A 44 -10.18 9.74 2.54
C LEU A 44 -9.41 8.88 1.53
N TRP A 45 -8.46 9.48 0.80
CA TRP A 45 -7.61 8.74 -0.12
C TRP A 45 -6.70 7.74 0.61
N ILE A 46 -6.07 8.14 1.72
CA ILE A 46 -5.29 7.24 2.58
C ILE A 46 -6.15 6.07 3.07
N LEU A 47 -7.35 6.32 3.56
CA LEU A 47 -8.27 5.29 4.04
C LEU A 47 -8.68 4.35 2.89
N ARG A 48 -8.98 4.89 1.70
CA ARG A 48 -9.25 4.08 0.50
C ARG A 48 -8.08 3.16 0.17
N CYS A 49 -6.85 3.69 0.15
CA CYS A 49 -5.65 2.91 -0.13
C CYS A 49 -5.40 1.84 0.93
N LEU A 50 -5.64 2.16 2.20
CA LEU A 50 -5.51 1.22 3.31
C LEU A 50 -6.58 0.12 3.26
N GLY A 51 -7.80 0.44 2.84
CA GLY A 51 -8.90 -0.52 2.68
C GLY A 51 -8.75 -1.42 1.45
N CYS A 52 -7.99 -0.99 0.43
CA CYS A 52 -7.80 -1.71 -0.83
C CYS A 52 -6.32 -1.63 -1.30
N PRO A 53 -5.50 -2.66 -1.01
CA PRO A 53 -4.11 -2.70 -1.42
C PRO A 53 -3.88 -2.51 -2.92
N PHE A 54 -4.76 -3.07 -3.76
CA PHE A 54 -4.66 -2.89 -5.21
C PHE A 54 -4.71 -1.41 -5.60
N THR A 55 -5.64 -0.64 -5.04
CA THR A 55 -5.71 0.81 -5.28
C THR A 55 -4.49 1.54 -4.72
N GLY A 56 -4.09 1.22 -3.48
CA GLY A 56 -2.94 1.86 -2.83
C GLY A 56 -1.61 1.62 -3.54
N LEU A 57 -1.48 0.49 -4.23
CA LEU A 57 -0.29 0.15 -5.00
C LEU A 57 -0.39 0.53 -6.47
N PHE A 58 -1.59 0.74 -7.02
CA PHE A 58 -1.76 0.89 -8.47
C PHE A 58 -0.86 1.99 -9.04
N TYR A 59 -0.90 3.17 -8.45
CA TYR A 59 -0.08 4.31 -8.86
C TYR A 59 1.42 4.03 -8.78
N SER A 60 1.85 3.40 -7.69
CA SER A 60 3.26 3.12 -7.47
C SER A 60 3.76 2.01 -8.37
N CYS A 61 3.00 0.93 -8.52
CA CYS A 61 3.44 -0.24 -9.26
C CYS A 61 3.23 -0.13 -10.76
N ASN A 62 2.22 0.59 -11.26
CA ASN A 62 1.80 0.51 -12.66
C ASN A 62 2.06 1.76 -13.49
N ILE A 63 2.36 2.89 -12.85
CA ILE A 63 2.64 4.14 -13.55
C ILE A 63 4.14 4.33 -13.67
N SER A 64 4.61 4.71 -14.86
CA SER A 64 6.02 5.02 -15.11
C SER A 64 6.53 6.15 -14.21
N LYS A 65 7.85 6.23 -14.03
CA LYS A 65 8.52 7.28 -13.24
C LYS A 65 8.64 8.60 -13.99
N ASP A 66 8.17 8.69 -15.24
CA ASP A 66 8.24 9.93 -16.00
C ASP A 66 7.23 10.97 -15.46
N PRO A 67 7.60 12.26 -15.42
CA PRO A 67 6.75 13.32 -14.87
C PRO A 67 5.37 13.42 -15.51
N ILE A 68 5.27 13.07 -16.80
CA ILE A 68 4.04 13.20 -17.56
C ILE A 68 3.07 12.11 -17.13
N ALA A 69 3.46 10.83 -17.19
CA ALA A 69 2.64 9.71 -16.76
C ALA A 69 2.22 9.81 -15.29
N MET A 70 3.15 10.26 -14.43
CA MET A 70 2.86 10.47 -13.01
C MET A 70 1.74 11.49 -12.79
N SER A 71 1.72 12.58 -13.55
CA SER A 71 0.72 13.64 -13.44
C SER A 71 -0.59 13.27 -14.14
N THR A 72 -0.52 12.72 -15.35
CA THR A 72 -1.72 12.36 -16.11
C THR A 72 -2.54 11.25 -15.46
N TYR A 73 -1.93 10.41 -14.61
CA TYR A 73 -2.69 9.45 -13.80
C TYR A 73 -3.84 10.10 -13.05
N TRP A 74 -3.67 11.31 -12.51
CA TRP A 74 -4.70 11.93 -11.67
C TRP A 74 -5.86 12.54 -12.47
N LEU A 75 -5.82 12.49 -13.81
CA LEU A 75 -6.86 13.03 -14.68
C LEU A 75 -8.01 12.04 -14.89
N THR A 76 -9.18 12.60 -15.17
CA THR A 76 -10.36 11.85 -15.62
C THR A 76 -10.23 11.49 -17.10
N SER A 77 -10.99 10.49 -17.57
CA SER A 77 -10.94 10.07 -18.98
C SER A 77 -11.30 11.21 -19.95
N ASP A 78 -12.09 12.19 -19.50
CA ASP A 78 -12.54 13.34 -20.32
C ASP A 78 -11.38 14.23 -20.81
N HIS A 79 -10.21 14.14 -20.17
CA HIS A 79 -9.00 14.86 -20.56
C HIS A 79 -8.21 14.17 -21.68
N PHE A 80 -8.61 12.96 -22.09
CA PHE A 80 -7.87 12.18 -23.10
C PHE A 80 -8.65 12.07 -24.40
N MET A 81 -7.96 12.30 -25.50
CA MET A 81 -8.52 12.24 -26.85
C MET A 81 -7.73 11.27 -27.73
N LYS A 82 -8.47 10.42 -28.45
CA LYS A 82 -7.94 9.53 -29.48
C LYS A 82 -8.66 9.82 -30.79
N ASN A 83 -7.91 10.16 -31.84
CA ASN A 83 -8.46 10.48 -33.17
C ASN A 83 -9.59 11.53 -33.15
N GLY A 84 -9.49 12.54 -32.27
CA GLY A 84 -10.52 13.58 -32.14
C GLY A 84 -11.69 13.24 -31.22
N TYR A 85 -11.76 12.02 -30.67
CA TYR A 85 -12.85 11.58 -29.78
C TYR A 85 -12.35 11.38 -28.35
N LYS A 86 -13.19 11.71 -27.36
CA LYS A 86 -12.90 11.46 -25.94
C LYS A 86 -12.80 9.96 -25.67
N VAL A 87 -11.81 9.56 -24.87
CA VAL A 87 -11.65 8.16 -24.49
C VAL A 87 -12.67 7.81 -23.41
N PRO A 88 -13.38 6.67 -23.54
CA PRO A 88 -14.43 6.28 -22.58
C PRO A 88 -13.87 5.97 -21.18
N TYR A 89 -12.64 5.47 -21.11
CA TYR A 89 -11.98 5.04 -19.88
C TYR A 89 -10.60 5.67 -19.72
N ARG A 90 -10.11 5.74 -18.49
CA ARG A 90 -8.78 6.26 -18.20
C ARG A 90 -7.71 5.35 -18.84
N PRO A 91 -6.71 5.91 -19.54
CA PRO A 91 -5.75 5.13 -20.32
C PRO A 91 -4.61 4.57 -19.47
N PHE A 92 -4.93 3.75 -18.46
CA PHE A 92 -3.94 3.16 -17.54
C PHE A 92 -4.22 1.68 -17.26
N GLY A 93 -3.18 0.93 -16.87
CA GLY A 93 -3.25 -0.53 -16.67
C GLY A 93 -3.69 -1.28 -17.94
N HIS A 94 -4.77 -2.06 -17.87
CA HIS A 94 -5.30 -2.83 -19.01
C HIS A 94 -5.78 -1.98 -20.19
N HIS A 95 -6.11 -0.71 -19.94
CA HIS A 95 -6.55 0.26 -20.94
C HIS A 95 -5.42 1.22 -21.35
N THR A 96 -4.16 0.89 -21.06
CA THR A 96 -3.02 1.79 -21.27
C THR A 96 -2.88 2.25 -22.73
N MET A 97 -2.68 3.55 -22.89
CA MET A 97 -2.37 4.21 -24.16
C MET A 97 -1.10 5.04 -24.00
N GLU A 98 -0.38 5.26 -25.10
CA GLU A 98 0.81 6.13 -25.13
C GLU A 98 0.36 7.59 -25.22
N ILE A 99 0.95 8.46 -24.41
CA ILE A 99 0.75 9.90 -24.53
C ILE A 99 1.62 10.38 -25.70
N ALA A 100 1.00 10.90 -26.75
CA ALA A 100 1.70 11.40 -27.92
C ALA A 100 2.34 12.76 -27.61
N VAL A 101 3.48 12.76 -26.92
CA VAL A 101 4.19 13.97 -26.46
C VAL A 101 4.57 14.88 -27.63
N ASP A 102 4.88 14.30 -28.78
CA ASP A 102 5.17 14.97 -30.05
C ASP A 102 3.99 15.76 -30.62
N GLU A 103 2.76 15.32 -30.33
CA GLU A 103 1.52 15.96 -30.80
C GLU A 103 0.92 16.92 -29.76
N GLN A 104 1.50 17.03 -28.55
CA GLN A 104 0.98 17.93 -27.52
C GLN A 104 1.43 19.37 -27.71
N GLU A 105 0.56 20.29 -27.31
CA GLU A 105 0.97 21.67 -27.05
C GLU A 105 2.08 21.70 -25.98
N LYS A 106 3.16 22.46 -26.24
CA LYS A 106 4.27 22.65 -25.28
C LYS A 106 3.79 23.15 -23.92
N VAL A 107 2.72 23.94 -23.90
CA VAL A 107 2.10 24.46 -22.67
C VAL A 107 1.53 23.33 -21.79
N VAL A 108 0.85 22.34 -22.38
CA VAL A 108 0.31 21.17 -21.66
C VAL A 108 1.43 20.39 -20.99
N ILE A 109 2.50 20.12 -21.73
CA ILE A 109 3.68 19.40 -21.20
C ILE A 109 4.34 20.16 -20.07
N LYS A 110 4.43 21.50 -20.18
CA LYS A 110 5.00 22.36 -19.14
C LYS A 110 4.18 22.29 -17.85
N LEU A 111 2.86 22.46 -17.94
CA LEU A 111 1.94 22.41 -16.80
C LEU A 111 2.02 21.06 -16.06
N LEU A 112 2.06 19.94 -16.81
CA LEU A 112 2.20 18.61 -16.23
C LEU A 112 3.53 18.41 -15.49
N LYS A 113 4.63 18.99 -16.00
CA LYS A 113 5.94 18.91 -15.32
C LYS A 113 5.98 19.77 -14.06
N GLU A 114 5.31 20.91 -14.05
CA GLU A 114 5.21 21.81 -12.89
C GLU A 114 4.37 21.21 -11.74
N CYS A 115 3.60 20.14 -12.00
CA CYS A 115 2.87 19.43 -10.96
C CYS A 115 3.76 18.50 -10.12
N ILE A 116 4.99 18.22 -10.56
CA ILE A 116 5.91 17.28 -9.91
C ILE A 116 6.92 18.04 -9.04
N ALA A 117 7.13 17.55 -7.82
CA ALA A 117 8.24 17.95 -6.98
C ALA A 117 9.03 16.73 -6.48
N GLU A 118 10.23 16.98 -5.98
CA GLU A 118 10.98 15.96 -5.26
C GLU A 118 10.42 15.75 -3.86
N ALA A 119 10.25 14.48 -3.47
CA ALA A 119 9.98 14.07 -2.11
C ALA A 119 11.13 14.52 -1.21
N SER A 120 10.78 15.10 -0.06
CA SER A 120 11.75 15.63 0.89
C SER A 120 12.66 14.53 1.44
N VAL A 121 13.83 14.93 1.95
CA VAL A 121 14.75 14.00 2.63
C VAL A 121 14.04 13.32 3.80
N LEU A 122 13.23 14.07 4.55
CA LEU A 122 12.45 13.55 5.66
C LEU A 122 11.45 12.47 5.23
N ASP A 123 10.73 12.69 4.12
CA ASP A 123 9.79 11.70 3.59
C ASP A 123 10.51 10.41 3.21
N ARG A 124 11.67 10.52 2.54
CA ARG A 124 12.46 9.35 2.12
C ARG A 124 13.00 8.58 3.33
N LEU A 125 13.53 9.28 4.35
CA LEU A 125 14.01 8.66 5.58
C LEU A 125 12.89 8.00 6.37
N SER A 126 11.71 8.62 6.43
CA SER A 126 10.52 8.08 7.09
C SER A 126 10.05 6.79 6.40
N SER A 127 9.97 6.77 5.06
CA SER A 127 9.68 5.54 4.31
C SER A 127 10.76 4.45 4.48
N LEU A 128 12.04 4.84 4.62
CA LEU A 128 13.13 3.89 4.92
C LEU A 128 13.00 3.27 6.31
N ALA A 129 12.59 4.06 7.32
CA ALA A 129 12.29 3.53 8.65
C ALA A 129 11.15 2.49 8.57
N SER A 130 10.09 2.77 7.80
CA SER A 130 9.05 1.77 7.52
C SER A 130 9.60 0.49 6.90
N ALA A 131 10.44 0.61 5.87
CA ALA A 131 11.06 -0.56 5.23
C ALA A 131 11.85 -1.39 6.25
N TYR A 132 12.67 -0.76 7.08
CA TYR A 132 13.45 -1.42 8.12
C TYR A 132 12.57 -2.27 9.04
N TYR A 133 11.49 -1.69 9.57
CA TYR A 133 10.56 -2.39 10.44
C TYR A 133 9.80 -3.53 9.76
N ILE A 134 9.41 -3.35 8.50
CA ILE A 134 8.79 -4.42 7.69
C ILE A 134 9.78 -5.58 7.51
N PHE A 135 11.03 -5.30 7.15
CA PHE A 135 12.06 -6.34 6.97
C PHE A 135 12.39 -7.06 8.27
N LEU A 136 12.50 -6.34 9.40
CA LEU A 136 12.62 -6.98 10.71
C LEU A 136 11.45 -7.92 10.98
N GLY A 137 10.21 -7.47 10.73
CA GLY A 137 9.03 -8.31 10.87
C GLY A 137 9.07 -9.57 10.02
N ILE A 138 9.48 -9.46 8.74
CA ILE A 138 9.61 -10.62 7.84
C ILE A 138 10.67 -11.61 8.38
N LEU A 139 11.86 -11.13 8.73
CA LEU A 139 12.95 -11.96 9.22
C LEU A 139 12.55 -12.67 10.52
N SER A 140 12.03 -11.93 11.50
CA SER A 140 11.54 -12.50 12.76
C SER A 140 10.44 -13.54 12.53
N GLY A 141 9.54 -13.31 11.57
CA GLY A 141 8.48 -14.27 11.23
C GLY A 141 8.99 -15.56 10.64
N LEU A 142 9.95 -15.47 9.72
CA LEU A 142 10.58 -16.64 9.12
C LEU A 142 11.36 -17.43 10.17
N THR A 143 12.16 -16.77 10.99
CA THR A 143 12.94 -17.42 12.06
C THR A 143 12.03 -18.16 13.04
N LYS A 144 10.94 -17.53 13.50
CA LYS A 144 10.00 -18.16 14.43
C LYS A 144 9.16 -19.27 13.77
N ALA A 145 8.75 -19.10 12.51
CA ALA A 145 7.98 -20.11 11.77
C ALA A 145 8.79 -21.39 11.45
N ILE A 146 10.08 -21.24 11.13
CA ILE A 146 10.99 -22.36 10.83
C ILE A 146 11.51 -23.03 12.12
N ARG A 147 11.11 -22.54 13.31
CA ARG A 147 11.52 -23.03 14.64
C ARG A 147 13.03 -22.92 14.88
N ILE A 148 13.64 -21.87 14.33
CA ILE A 148 15.04 -21.56 14.59
C ILE A 148 15.10 -20.81 15.92
N GLY A 149 15.40 -21.53 17.00
CA GLY A 149 15.53 -20.98 18.36
C GLY A 149 14.49 -21.54 19.36
N PRO A 150 14.64 -21.21 20.65
CA PRO A 150 13.71 -21.65 21.69
C PRO A 150 12.32 -21.04 21.46
N CYS A 151 11.26 -21.72 21.95
CA CYS A 151 9.95 -21.11 21.99
C CYS A 151 9.99 -19.91 22.92
N THR A 152 9.90 -18.69 22.37
CA THR A 152 9.88 -17.48 23.17
C THR A 152 8.44 -17.01 23.35
N GLY A 153 8.11 -16.56 24.56
CA GLY A 153 6.83 -15.91 24.84
C GLY A 153 6.74 -14.46 24.32
N GLU A 154 7.70 -14.04 23.50
CA GLU A 154 7.77 -12.69 22.94
C GLU A 154 6.55 -12.42 22.05
N ASP A 155 6.11 -11.18 22.01
CA ASP A 155 4.93 -10.85 21.23
C ASP A 155 5.20 -10.88 19.71
N TRP A 156 4.20 -11.33 18.97
CA TRP A 156 4.16 -11.59 17.53
C TRP A 156 2.69 -11.67 17.15
N PRO A 157 2.23 -11.32 15.94
CA PRO A 157 2.98 -10.81 14.78
C PRO A 157 3.41 -9.35 14.95
N TYR A 158 4.55 -9.00 14.34
CA TYR A 158 4.98 -7.60 14.24
C TYR A 158 3.98 -6.85 13.36
N LEU A 159 3.39 -5.78 13.87
CA LEU A 159 2.39 -4.98 13.14
C LEU A 159 2.89 -4.54 11.75
N PRO A 160 4.15 -4.08 11.57
CA PRO A 160 4.68 -3.74 10.25
C PRO A 160 4.67 -4.90 9.24
N LEU A 161 4.75 -6.16 9.67
CA LEU A 161 4.67 -7.31 8.75
C LEU A 161 3.34 -7.36 8.01
N ALA A 162 2.22 -6.99 8.67
CA ALA A 162 0.91 -6.93 8.03
C ALA A 162 0.87 -5.90 6.88
N LEU A 163 1.81 -4.95 6.87
CA LEU A 163 1.96 -3.92 5.84
C LEU A 163 3.08 -4.24 4.84
N ALA A 164 3.60 -5.46 4.79
CA ALA A 164 4.64 -5.85 3.84
C ALA A 164 4.25 -5.62 2.37
N TRP A 165 2.96 -5.66 2.06
CA TRP A 165 2.44 -5.35 0.73
C TRP A 165 2.72 -3.90 0.28
N THR A 166 3.02 -2.98 1.21
CA THR A 166 3.33 -1.57 0.91
C THR A 166 4.76 -1.34 0.39
N LEU A 167 5.62 -2.37 0.47
CA LEU A 167 7.04 -2.28 0.07
C LEU A 167 7.29 -1.72 -1.33
N PRO A 168 6.51 -2.06 -2.38
CA PRO A 168 6.71 -1.48 -3.71
C PRO A 168 6.53 0.05 -3.74
N ALA A 169 5.55 0.57 -3.00
CA ALA A 169 5.31 2.01 -2.90
C ALA A 169 6.44 2.70 -2.14
N ILE A 170 6.92 2.10 -1.05
CA ILE A 170 8.09 2.57 -0.30
C ILE A 170 9.33 2.58 -1.19
N TYR A 171 9.61 1.50 -1.91
CA TYR A 171 10.74 1.40 -2.83
C TYR A 171 10.69 2.49 -3.91
N LYS A 172 9.52 2.75 -4.50
CA LYS A 172 9.37 3.80 -5.50
C LYS A 172 9.54 5.20 -4.91
N ARG A 173 9.05 5.44 -3.69
CA ARG A 173 9.24 6.70 -2.96
C ARG A 173 10.72 6.97 -2.71
N VAL A 174 11.46 5.98 -2.21
CA VAL A 174 12.89 6.09 -1.86
C VAL A 174 13.77 6.19 -3.11
N SER A 175 13.57 5.31 -4.10
CA SER A 175 14.42 5.26 -5.32
C SER A 175 14.05 6.30 -6.37
N GLY A 176 12.77 6.66 -6.48
CA GLY A 176 12.25 7.55 -7.51
C GLY A 176 12.20 9.00 -7.10
N GLY A 177 12.04 9.28 -5.80
CA GLY A 177 12.18 10.60 -5.21
C GLY A 177 11.22 11.67 -5.72
N ARG A 178 10.26 11.37 -6.61
CA ARG A 178 9.33 12.33 -7.22
C ARG A 178 7.89 12.07 -6.76
N MET A 179 7.10 13.13 -6.66
CA MET A 179 5.68 13.09 -6.33
C MET A 179 4.92 14.19 -7.04
N VAL A 180 3.64 13.93 -7.30
CA VAL A 180 2.70 14.97 -7.75
C VAL A 180 2.27 15.74 -6.51
N VAL A 181 2.59 17.03 -6.46
CA VAL A 181 2.27 17.91 -5.33
C VAL A 181 1.11 18.84 -5.66
N ASN A 182 1.08 19.33 -6.90
CA ASN A 182 -0.02 20.14 -7.40
C ASN A 182 -0.99 19.27 -8.20
N ASP A 183 -2.28 19.49 -8.01
CA ASP A 183 -3.31 18.74 -8.70
C ASP A 183 -3.35 19.10 -10.20
N PRO A 184 -3.03 18.14 -11.09
CA PRO A 184 -3.02 18.39 -12.52
C PRO A 184 -4.43 18.63 -13.09
N ARG A 185 -5.49 18.22 -12.39
CA ARG A 185 -6.88 18.53 -12.79
C ARG A 185 -7.14 20.03 -12.75
N HIS A 186 -6.58 20.71 -11.75
CA HIS A 186 -6.66 22.17 -11.64
C HIS A 186 -5.70 22.88 -12.58
N ALA A 187 -4.50 22.34 -12.82
CA ALA A 187 -3.52 22.96 -13.70
C ALA A 187 -3.91 22.90 -15.19
N LEU A 188 -4.58 21.83 -15.62
CA LEU A 188 -4.96 21.64 -17.03
C LEU A 188 -6.32 22.23 -17.39
N GLU A 189 -7.23 22.40 -16.42
CA GLU A 189 -8.60 22.86 -16.61
C GLU A 189 -9.34 22.18 -17.78
N ASN A 190 -9.38 22.82 -18.95
CA ASN A 190 -10.11 22.36 -20.14
C ASN A 190 -9.19 21.86 -21.28
N LYS A 191 -7.90 21.68 -21.00
CA LYS A 191 -6.92 21.17 -21.98
C LYS A 191 -6.98 19.65 -22.09
N TYR A 192 -6.75 19.15 -23.30
CA TYR A 192 -6.81 17.73 -23.63
C TYR A 192 -5.42 17.17 -23.94
N LEU A 193 -5.26 15.87 -23.71
CA LEU A 193 -4.10 15.08 -24.08
C LEU A 193 -4.46 14.13 -25.21
N VAL A 194 -3.71 14.23 -26.31
CA VAL A 194 -3.75 13.25 -27.40
C VAL A 194 -3.07 11.94 -26.98
N VAL A 195 -3.74 10.80 -27.19
CA VAL A 195 -3.23 9.46 -26.89
C VAL A 195 -3.29 8.53 -28.09
N ARG A 196 -2.38 7.56 -28.14
CA ARG A 196 -2.23 6.55 -29.20
C ARG A 196 -2.22 5.14 -28.60
N ASP A 197 -2.59 4.14 -29.39
CA ASP A 197 -2.55 2.75 -28.91
C ASP A 197 -1.12 2.29 -28.62
N LEU A 198 -0.98 1.50 -27.55
CA LEU A 198 0.29 0.89 -27.20
C LEU A 198 0.62 -0.26 -28.16
N PRO A 199 1.88 -0.39 -28.60
CA PRO A 199 2.37 -1.59 -29.26
C PRO A 199 2.08 -2.86 -28.44
N HIS A 200 1.79 -3.98 -29.12
CA HIS A 200 1.33 -5.22 -28.50
C HIS A 200 2.26 -5.74 -27.38
N ASN A 201 3.58 -5.69 -27.60
CA ASN A 201 4.57 -6.12 -26.61
C ASN A 201 4.54 -5.26 -25.33
N LYS A 202 4.45 -3.93 -25.45
CA LYS A 202 4.34 -3.02 -24.31
C LYS A 202 3.01 -3.24 -23.57
N ARG A 203 1.92 -3.47 -24.31
CA ARG A 203 0.60 -3.73 -23.72
C ARG A 203 0.60 -5.01 -22.88
N SER A 204 1.14 -6.10 -23.43
CA SER A 204 1.26 -7.37 -22.71
C SER A 204 2.10 -7.25 -21.43
N ALA A 205 3.20 -6.50 -21.47
CA ALA A 205 4.01 -6.21 -20.28
C ALA A 205 3.23 -5.42 -19.22
N GLN A 206 2.45 -4.43 -19.64
CA GLN A 206 1.60 -3.65 -18.74
C GLN A 206 0.48 -4.49 -18.12
N ASP A 207 -0.16 -5.37 -18.90
CA ASP A 207 -1.18 -6.30 -18.41
C ASP A 207 -0.61 -7.24 -17.35
N ALA A 208 0.58 -7.79 -17.60
CA ALA A 208 1.30 -8.61 -16.62
C ALA A 208 1.64 -7.83 -15.34
N GLN A 209 2.06 -6.56 -15.45
CA GLN A 209 2.39 -5.71 -14.31
C GLN A 209 1.16 -5.40 -13.43
N VAL A 210 0.00 -5.17 -14.04
CA VAL A 210 -1.26 -5.00 -13.31
C VAL A 210 -1.64 -6.30 -12.61
N LEU A 211 -1.51 -7.44 -13.29
CA LEU A 211 -1.79 -8.74 -12.71
C LEU A 211 -0.84 -9.06 -11.53
N ILE A 212 0.45 -8.75 -11.64
CA ILE A 212 1.41 -8.89 -10.54
C ILE A 212 1.02 -8.00 -9.36
N THR A 213 0.62 -6.74 -9.61
CA THR A 213 0.16 -5.83 -8.56
C THR A 213 -1.05 -6.41 -7.82
N PHE A 214 -2.02 -6.95 -8.57
CA PHE A 214 -3.21 -7.55 -8.01
C PHE A 214 -2.89 -8.86 -7.25
N VAL A 215 -2.37 -9.87 -7.95
CA VAL A 215 -2.21 -11.23 -7.40
C VAL A 215 -1.12 -11.26 -6.33
N LEU A 216 0.09 -10.83 -6.67
CA LEU A 216 1.24 -10.99 -5.76
C LEU A 216 1.13 -10.02 -4.58
N PHE A 217 1.03 -8.72 -4.85
CA PHE A 217 1.14 -7.72 -3.80
C PHE A 217 -0.16 -7.49 -3.04
N SER A 218 -1.31 -7.56 -3.71
CA SER A 218 -2.59 -7.21 -3.08
C SER A 218 -3.32 -8.41 -2.45
N VAL A 219 -2.99 -9.63 -2.87
CA VAL A 219 -3.58 -10.87 -2.34
C VAL A 219 -2.54 -11.72 -1.64
N VAL A 220 -1.52 -12.23 -2.35
CA VAL A 220 -0.59 -13.24 -1.79
C VAL A 220 0.19 -12.70 -0.58
N ILE A 221 0.82 -11.53 -0.67
CA ILE A 221 1.66 -10.99 0.42
C ILE A 221 0.87 -10.79 1.73
N PRO A 222 -0.33 -10.18 1.74
CA PRO A 222 -1.15 -10.13 2.94
C PRO A 222 -1.40 -11.50 3.59
N TRP A 223 -1.68 -12.53 2.78
CA TRP A 223 -1.88 -13.89 3.29
C TRP A 223 -0.60 -14.56 3.79
N MET A 224 0.57 -14.16 3.30
CA MET A 224 1.85 -14.66 3.84
C MET A 224 2.00 -14.32 5.32
N ALA A 225 1.54 -13.15 5.78
CA ALA A 225 1.55 -12.81 7.21
C ALA A 225 0.66 -13.75 8.03
N VAL A 226 -0.50 -14.13 7.49
CA VAL A 226 -1.43 -15.09 8.11
C VAL A 226 -0.77 -16.47 8.25
N LEU A 227 -0.15 -16.95 7.17
CA LEU A 227 0.54 -18.25 7.14
C LEU A 227 1.73 -18.26 8.10
N LEU A 228 2.54 -17.21 8.10
CA LEU A 228 3.65 -17.08 9.06
C LEU A 228 3.13 -17.13 10.49
N ALA A 229 2.10 -16.35 10.83
CA ALA A 229 1.50 -16.40 12.16
C ALA A 229 0.92 -17.77 12.52
N TYR A 230 0.30 -18.47 11.58
CA TYR A 230 -0.30 -19.79 11.80
C TYR A 230 0.76 -20.86 12.13
N PHE A 231 1.86 -20.88 11.39
CA PHE A 231 2.92 -21.88 11.57
C PHE A 231 3.89 -21.56 12.70
N THR A 232 3.79 -20.35 13.27
CA THR A 232 4.67 -19.93 14.37
C THR A 232 4.16 -20.49 15.70
N ARG A 233 5.06 -21.08 16.50
CA ARG A 233 4.78 -21.45 17.91
C ARG A 233 4.85 -20.20 18.79
N PRO A 234 4.03 -20.06 19.84
CA PRO A 234 3.15 -21.06 20.48
C PRO A 234 1.68 -21.05 20.02
N VAL A 235 0.85 -21.93 20.60
CA VAL A 235 -0.59 -22.15 20.24
C VAL A 235 -1.39 -20.84 20.15
N GLY A 236 -1.16 -19.90 21.07
CA GLY A 236 -1.81 -18.59 21.06
C GLY A 236 -1.57 -17.74 19.80
N TYR A 237 -0.61 -18.10 18.95
CA TYR A 237 -0.42 -17.47 17.63
C TYR A 237 -1.43 -17.92 16.59
N GLY A 238 -2.10 -19.06 16.79
CA GLY A 238 -3.28 -19.43 16.00
C GLY A 238 -4.38 -18.37 16.10
N CYS A 239 -4.59 -17.78 17.28
CA CYS A 239 -5.55 -16.69 17.46
C CYS A 239 -5.13 -15.41 16.74
N ARG A 240 -3.83 -15.07 16.76
CA ARG A 240 -3.29 -13.95 16.00
C ARG A 240 -3.40 -14.17 14.48
N SER A 241 -3.20 -15.40 14.01
CA SER A 241 -3.43 -15.76 12.62
C SER A 241 -4.89 -15.55 12.23
N LYS A 242 -5.86 -15.98 13.05
CA LYS A 242 -7.29 -15.69 12.83
C LYS A 242 -7.57 -14.19 12.75
N TYR A 243 -6.93 -13.38 13.60
CA TYR A 243 -7.05 -11.93 13.54
C TYR A 243 -6.54 -11.38 12.20
N LEU A 244 -5.33 -11.77 11.79
CA LEU A 244 -4.74 -11.37 10.50
C LEU A 244 -5.57 -11.84 9.30
N THR A 245 -6.23 -13.00 9.40
CA THR A 245 -7.15 -13.50 8.37
C THR A 245 -8.27 -12.50 8.10
N VAL A 246 -8.82 -11.84 9.13
CA VAL A 246 -9.86 -10.80 8.92
C VAL A 246 -9.32 -9.66 8.06
N LEU A 247 -8.12 -9.16 8.34
CA LEU A 247 -7.49 -8.10 7.56
C LEU A 247 -7.22 -8.56 6.12
N ALA A 248 -6.61 -9.74 5.96
CA ALA A 248 -6.29 -10.30 4.66
C ALA A 248 -7.53 -10.58 3.80
N SER A 249 -8.64 -11.03 4.42
CA SER A 249 -9.93 -11.23 3.74
C SER A 249 -10.53 -9.93 3.23
N ILE A 250 -10.58 -8.87 4.06
CA ILE A 250 -11.06 -7.55 3.64
C ILE A 250 -10.22 -7.02 2.47
N TRP A 251 -8.89 -7.08 2.60
CA TRP A 251 -7.97 -6.63 1.58
C TRP A 251 -8.10 -7.42 0.27
N SER A 252 -8.23 -8.74 0.33
CA SER A 252 -8.38 -9.59 -0.86
C SER A 252 -9.69 -9.32 -1.58
N PHE A 253 -10.79 -9.23 -0.83
CA PHE A 253 -12.12 -8.95 -1.39
C PHE A 253 -12.17 -7.57 -2.07
N ASN A 254 -11.67 -6.54 -1.39
CA ASN A 254 -11.65 -5.19 -1.95
C ASN A 254 -10.69 -5.07 -3.14
N SER A 255 -9.55 -5.77 -3.11
CA SER A 255 -8.62 -5.80 -4.25
C SER A 255 -9.23 -6.49 -5.46
N LEU A 256 -10.04 -7.55 -5.27
CA LEU A 256 -10.77 -8.20 -6.34
C LEU A 256 -11.83 -7.29 -6.95
N ILE A 257 -12.64 -6.60 -6.14
CA ILE A 257 -13.63 -5.63 -6.62
C ILE A 257 -12.95 -4.51 -7.42
N ALA A 258 -11.87 -3.95 -6.87
CA ALA A 258 -11.12 -2.89 -7.52
C ALA A 258 -10.49 -3.35 -8.84
N TYR A 259 -9.95 -4.57 -8.89
CA TYR A 259 -9.41 -5.16 -10.11
C TYR A 259 -10.49 -5.35 -11.18
N ILE A 260 -11.66 -5.89 -10.81
CA ILE A 260 -12.79 -6.05 -11.74
C ILE A 260 -13.25 -4.68 -12.27
N SER A 261 -13.42 -3.70 -11.39
CA SER A 261 -13.76 -2.31 -11.77
C SER A 261 -12.75 -1.74 -12.77
N HIS A 262 -11.46 -1.89 -12.47
CA HIS A 262 -10.36 -1.44 -13.33
C HIS A 262 -10.35 -2.14 -14.69
N PHE A 263 -10.57 -3.46 -14.72
CA PHE A 263 -10.66 -4.25 -15.94
C PHE A 263 -11.85 -3.81 -16.82
N LEU A 264 -13.02 -3.57 -16.22
CA LEU A 264 -14.21 -3.07 -16.92
C LEU A 264 -14.03 -1.64 -17.47
N GLY A 265 -13.13 -0.87 -16.87
CA GLY A 265 -12.78 0.49 -17.31
C GLY A 265 -13.38 1.56 -16.40
N GLU A 266 -12.54 2.52 -16.01
CA GLU A 266 -12.90 3.56 -15.03
C GLU A 266 -12.80 4.95 -15.66
N LYS A 267 -13.80 5.79 -15.40
CA LYS A 267 -13.80 7.20 -15.84
C LYS A 267 -13.01 8.12 -14.92
N PHE A 268 -13.05 7.85 -13.61
CA PHE A 268 -12.46 8.67 -12.55
C PHE A 268 -11.36 7.91 -11.81
N VAL A 269 -10.44 8.63 -11.14
CA VAL A 269 -9.36 8.04 -10.33
C VAL A 269 -9.89 7.25 -9.14
N GLU A 270 -10.97 7.76 -8.54
CA GLU A 270 -11.67 7.12 -7.43
C GLU A 270 -12.61 5.99 -7.87
N GLY A 271 -12.77 5.78 -9.19
CA GLY A 271 -13.75 4.87 -9.75
C GLY A 271 -15.19 5.33 -9.49
N ASN A 272 -16.09 4.38 -9.23
CA ASN A 272 -17.47 4.66 -8.87
C ASN A 272 -17.57 5.20 -7.43
N ARG A 273 -18.41 6.21 -7.19
CA ARG A 273 -18.69 6.78 -5.86
C ARG A 273 -19.05 5.74 -4.80
N PHE A 274 -19.81 4.71 -5.15
CA PHE A 274 -20.16 3.64 -4.22
C PHE A 274 -18.95 2.78 -3.84
N VAL A 275 -18.11 2.43 -4.82
CA VAL A 275 -16.85 1.69 -4.60
C VAL A 275 -15.89 2.55 -3.78
N HIS A 276 -15.85 3.86 -4.02
CA HIS A 276 -15.11 4.81 -3.20
C HIS A 276 -15.56 4.83 -1.74
N GLY A 277 -16.85 5.03 -1.48
CA GLY A 277 -17.38 5.01 -0.12
C GLY A 277 -17.11 3.68 0.59
N TRP A 278 -17.28 2.55 -0.11
CA TRP A 278 -17.02 1.22 0.43
C TRP A 278 -15.55 1.02 0.82
N HIS A 279 -14.61 1.35 -0.07
CA HIS A 279 -13.18 1.21 0.24
C HIS A 279 -12.74 2.13 1.38
N CYS A 280 -13.27 3.35 1.46
CA CYS A 280 -13.01 4.25 2.59
C CYS A 280 -13.51 3.68 3.91
N LEU A 281 -14.73 3.12 3.94
CA LEU A 281 -15.30 2.47 5.11
C LEU A 281 -14.44 1.27 5.56
N CYS A 282 -14.06 0.40 4.62
CA CYS A 282 -13.13 -0.70 4.91
C CYS A 282 -11.78 -0.19 5.40
N GLY A 283 -11.29 0.93 4.88
CA GLY A 283 -10.10 1.61 5.37
C GLY A 283 -10.18 2.01 6.83
N VAL A 284 -11.32 2.57 7.26
CA VAL A 284 -11.58 2.90 8.68
C VAL A 284 -11.57 1.64 9.54
N ILE A 285 -12.24 0.58 9.08
CA ILE A 285 -12.27 -0.71 9.79
C ILE A 285 -10.84 -1.27 9.93
N ILE A 286 -10.06 -1.32 8.85
CA ILE A 286 -8.67 -1.78 8.88
C ILE A 286 -7.83 -0.91 9.80
N PHE A 287 -7.99 0.41 9.79
CA PHE A 287 -7.26 1.31 10.67
C PHE A 287 -7.54 1.01 12.16
N ILE A 288 -8.80 0.81 12.53
CA ILE A 288 -9.20 0.42 13.89
C ILE A 288 -8.61 -0.95 14.25
N LEU A 289 -8.66 -1.92 13.33
CA LEU A 289 -8.08 -3.25 13.55
C LEU A 289 -6.55 -3.19 13.71
N LEU A 290 -5.85 -2.35 12.94
CA LEU A 290 -4.40 -2.18 13.11
C LEU A 290 -4.04 -1.53 14.46
N ILE A 291 -4.85 -0.58 14.93
CA ILE A 291 -4.68 -0.01 16.28
C ILE A 291 -4.91 -1.08 17.35
N LEU A 292 -6.01 -1.83 17.24
CA LEU A 292 -6.33 -2.88 18.19
C LEU A 292 -5.24 -3.96 18.19
N LEU A 293 -4.71 -4.34 17.02
CA LEU A 293 -3.58 -5.25 16.92
C LEU A 293 -2.34 -4.70 17.63
N GLY A 294 -2.02 -3.41 17.46
CA GLY A 294 -0.93 -2.76 18.18
C GLY A 294 -1.12 -2.76 19.71
N LEU A 295 -2.34 -2.52 20.19
CA LEU A 295 -2.67 -2.57 21.62
C LEU A 295 -2.59 -3.99 22.19
N LEU A 296 -3.13 -4.97 21.47
CA LEU A 296 -3.05 -6.39 21.81
C LEU A 296 -1.59 -6.87 21.82
N SER A 297 -0.74 -6.29 20.97
CA SER A 297 0.69 -6.59 20.95
C SER A 297 1.46 -5.97 22.12
N HIS A 298 1.04 -4.79 22.55
CA HIS A 298 1.62 -4.14 23.73
C HIS A 298 1.24 -4.82 25.04
N THR A 299 0.01 -5.34 25.13
CA THR A 299 -0.50 -5.99 26.35
C THR A 299 -0.92 -7.43 26.03
N PRO A 300 0.01 -8.40 25.99
CA PRO A 300 -0.28 -9.76 25.50
C PRO A 300 -1.35 -10.52 26.29
N SER A 301 -1.56 -10.19 27.57
CA SER A 301 -2.62 -10.81 28.39
C SER A 301 -4.02 -10.57 27.83
N TRP A 302 -4.23 -9.43 27.14
CA TRP A 302 -5.52 -9.11 26.54
C TRP A 302 -5.95 -10.11 25.46
N TRP A 303 -5.00 -10.84 24.84
CA TRP A 303 -5.37 -11.94 23.95
C TRP A 303 -6.15 -13.03 24.68
N ALA A 304 -5.74 -13.39 25.89
CA ALA A 304 -6.44 -14.38 26.70
C ALA A 304 -7.75 -13.80 27.26
N ASP A 305 -7.74 -12.55 27.73
CA ASP A 305 -8.92 -11.91 28.32
C ASP A 305 -10.07 -11.75 27.30
N LEU A 306 -9.75 -11.38 26.05
CA LEU A 306 -10.75 -11.08 25.02
C LEU A 306 -11.13 -12.30 24.17
N PHE A 307 -10.21 -13.24 23.94
CA PHE A 307 -10.41 -14.38 23.04
C PHE A 307 -10.34 -15.74 23.75
N GLY A 308 -10.11 -15.75 25.06
CA GLY A 308 -10.07 -16.94 25.91
C GLY A 308 -8.65 -17.48 26.16
N GLU A 309 -8.51 -18.28 27.22
CA GLU A 309 -7.23 -18.84 27.71
C GLU A 309 -6.37 -19.54 26.64
N HIS A 310 -6.99 -20.17 25.65
CA HIS A 310 -6.29 -20.83 24.54
C HIS A 310 -5.54 -19.86 23.61
N CYS A 311 -5.86 -18.56 23.66
CA CYS A 311 -5.13 -17.50 22.97
C CYS A 311 -3.95 -16.95 23.79
N GLY A 312 -3.80 -17.43 25.03
CA GLY A 312 -2.60 -17.24 25.84
C GLY A 312 -1.37 -17.88 25.19
N VAL A 313 -0.22 -17.26 25.41
CA VAL A 313 1.06 -17.70 24.86
C VAL A 313 1.57 -18.88 25.68
N THR A 314 1.30 -20.10 25.23
CA THR A 314 1.74 -21.35 25.88
C THR A 314 2.78 -22.08 25.06
N CYS A 315 4.04 -21.98 25.47
CA CYS A 315 5.12 -22.74 24.86
C CYS A 315 5.07 -24.20 25.32
N PHE A 316 4.82 -25.12 24.39
CA PHE A 316 5.06 -26.54 24.60
C PHE A 316 6.43 -26.87 24.01
N ASP A 317 7.44 -26.99 24.86
CA ASP A 317 8.71 -27.59 24.48
C ASP A 317 8.51 -29.11 24.37
N LYS A 318 8.21 -29.55 23.16
CA LYS A 318 8.47 -30.92 22.67
C LYS A 318 9.12 -30.84 21.29
#